data_AF-A0A0A8ZBV5-F1
#
_entry.id   AF-A0A0A8ZBV5-F1
#
_cell.length_a   1.000
_cell.length_b   1.000
_cell.length_c   1.000
_cell.angle_alpha   90.00
_cell.angle_beta   90.00
_cell.angle_gamma   90.00
#
_symmetry.space_group_name_H-M   'P 1'
#
loop_
_entity.id
_entity.type
_entity.pdbx_description
1 polymer ?
#
loop_
_entity_poly.entity_id
_entity_poly.type
_entity_poly.pdbx_seq_one_letter_code
_entity_poly.pdbx_strand_id
1 'polypeptide(L)'
;MGGKNSTFQTLINPEKDVKNAYVHGISNHMVCRPDIPRFGEIIPILLQYVWSRQMDGKPVLWVAHNGRSFDVPFLIFEFRRCKVEMPRDWLFVDTLPIARQLVDSNGSKLSSVSLDKLRERYEIPLSGNAHRAMQDVTTLCYVLQKLTLELKLTVPQLLEKSFQASDLPTTRPEK
;
A
#
# COMPACT_ATOMS: atom_id res chain seq x y z
N MET A 1 -5.41 -17.19 12.14
CA MET A 1 -6.46 -17.17 11.09
C MET A 1 -7.22 -15.86 11.21
N GLY A 2 -7.43 -15.14 10.12
CA GLY A 2 -8.34 -14.00 10.08
C GLY A 2 -9.23 -14.14 8.85
N GLY A 3 -10.54 -13.99 9.03
CA GLY A 3 -11.54 -14.14 7.97
C GLY A 3 -11.53 -12.96 6.99
N LYS A 4 -12.62 -12.83 6.22
CA LYS A 4 -12.85 -11.65 5.36
C LYS A 4 -12.75 -10.36 6.19
N ASN A 5 -12.22 -9.30 5.57
CA ASN A 5 -12.02 -7.98 6.20
C ASN A 5 -11.06 -7.99 7.41
N SER A 6 -10.09 -8.90 7.45
CA SER A 6 -9.06 -8.88 8.48
C SER A 6 -7.97 -7.84 8.20
N THR A 7 -7.35 -7.34 9.26
CA THR A 7 -6.20 -6.44 9.19
C THR A 7 -4.92 -7.14 9.63
N PHE A 8 -3.78 -6.67 9.12
CA PHE A 8 -2.45 -7.04 9.56
C PHE A 8 -1.63 -5.77 9.75
N GLN A 9 -1.02 -5.62 10.92
CA GLN A 9 -0.17 -4.49 11.25
C GLN A 9 0.93 -4.95 12.18
N THR A 10 2.16 -4.54 11.88
CA THR A 10 3.29 -4.67 12.80
C THR A 10 4.24 -3.50 12.58
N LEU A 11 5.05 -3.19 13.61
CA LEU A 11 6.31 -2.49 13.39
C LEU A 11 7.33 -3.45 12.78
N ILE A 12 8.34 -2.90 12.13
CA ILE A 12 9.47 -3.67 11.60
C ILE A 12 10.75 -2.97 12.05
N ASN A 13 11.69 -3.74 12.57
CA ASN A 13 13.04 -3.28 12.85
C ASN A 13 13.77 -3.09 11.51
N PRO A 14 14.09 -1.85 11.10
CA PRO A 14 14.69 -1.60 9.81
C PRO A 14 16.21 -1.83 9.81
N GLU A 15 16.78 -2.24 10.96
CA GLU A 15 18.22 -2.49 11.15
C GLU A 15 19.08 -1.24 10.87
N LYS A 16 18.47 -0.06 11.00
CA LYS A 16 19.07 1.27 10.78
C LYS A 16 18.35 2.33 11.60
N ASP A 17 18.99 3.48 11.76
CA ASP A 17 18.39 4.60 12.48
C ASP A 17 17.19 5.21 11.74
N VAL A 18 16.11 5.41 12.49
CA VAL A 18 14.90 6.12 12.08
C VAL A 18 15.07 7.62 12.32
N LYS A 19 15.46 8.34 11.27
CA LYS A 19 15.73 9.79 11.32
C LYS A 19 14.49 10.68 11.16
N ASN A 20 13.40 10.12 10.64
CA ASN A 20 12.17 10.82 10.27
C ASN A 20 11.00 10.54 11.24
N ALA A 21 11.30 10.20 12.49
CA ALA A 21 10.29 9.92 13.51
C ALA A 21 9.28 11.06 13.71
N TYR A 22 9.65 12.30 13.41
CA TYR A 22 8.77 13.48 13.44
C TYR A 22 7.63 13.44 12.42
N VAL A 23 7.74 12.60 11.37
CA VAL A 23 6.70 12.45 10.33
C VAL A 23 5.65 11.44 10.75
N HIS A 24 6.07 10.26 11.22
CA HIS A 24 5.19 9.10 11.41
C HIS A 24 5.06 8.64 12.88
N GLY A 25 5.77 9.29 13.80
CA GLY A 25 5.73 8.98 15.24
C GLY A 25 6.24 7.58 15.60
N ILE A 26 7.20 7.04 14.84
CA ILE A 26 7.85 5.75 15.12
C ILE A 26 9.30 6.05 15.46
N SER A 27 9.71 5.77 16.70
CA SER A 27 11.07 6.05 17.16
C SER A 27 11.98 4.82 17.06
N ASN A 28 13.30 5.04 17.12
CA ASN A 28 14.29 3.96 17.27
C ASN A 28 13.96 3.04 18.45
N HIS A 29 13.56 3.60 19.60
CA HIS A 29 13.16 2.82 20.77
C HIS A 29 12.00 1.86 20.46
N MET A 30 11.02 2.29 19.66
CA MET A 30 9.88 1.42 19.32
C MET A 30 10.29 0.25 18.44
N VAL A 31 11.12 0.48 17.42
CA VAL A 31 11.48 -0.54 16.42
C VAL A 31 12.63 -1.44 16.85
N CYS A 32 13.43 -1.04 17.84
CA CYS A 32 14.53 -1.83 18.38
C CYS A 32 14.15 -2.73 19.56
N ARG A 33 12.86 -2.79 19.95
CA ARG A 33 12.43 -3.71 21.01
C ARG A 33 12.62 -5.17 20.58
N PRO A 34 12.90 -6.09 21.52
CA PRO A 34 13.19 -7.49 21.19
C PRO A 34 12.05 -8.24 20.47
N ASP A 35 10.80 -7.81 20.66
CA ASP A 35 9.60 -8.41 20.06
C ASP A 35 9.28 -7.91 18.64
N ILE A 36 10.05 -6.94 18.12
CA ILE A 36 9.79 -6.36 16.82
C ILE A 36 10.61 -7.09 15.74
N PRO A 37 9.94 -7.72 14.75
CA PRO A 37 10.62 -8.49 13.73
C PRO A 37 11.39 -7.60 12.75
N ARG A 38 12.45 -8.13 12.17
CA ARG A 38 13.12 -7.62 10.97
C ARG A 38 12.34 -8.05 9.72
N PHE A 39 12.68 -7.50 8.57
CA PHE A 39 12.03 -7.89 7.30
C PHE A 39 12.18 -9.38 6.98
N GLY A 40 13.34 -9.98 7.22
CA GLY A 40 13.53 -11.42 6.97
C GLY A 40 12.58 -12.30 7.79
N GLU A 41 12.22 -11.86 8.99
CA GLU A 41 11.32 -12.57 9.90
C GLU A 41 9.84 -12.34 9.54
N ILE A 42 9.50 -11.16 8.99
CA ILE A 42 8.11 -10.84 8.63
C ILE A 42 7.68 -11.40 7.27
N ILE A 43 8.60 -11.61 6.33
CA ILE A 43 8.28 -12.15 5.00
C ILE A 43 7.48 -13.46 5.06
N PRO A 44 7.90 -14.52 5.79
CA PRO A 44 7.13 -15.76 5.86
C PRO A 44 5.75 -15.56 6.49
N ILE A 45 5.63 -14.68 7.48
CA ILE A 45 4.35 -14.34 8.13
C ILE A 45 3.42 -13.60 7.16
N LEU A 46 3.97 -12.66 6.39
CA LEU A 46 3.24 -11.91 5.36
C LEU A 46 2.74 -12.84 4.25
N LEU A 47 3.61 -13.72 3.76
CA LEU A 47 3.25 -14.71 2.74
C LEU A 47 2.14 -15.63 3.25
N GLN A 48 2.28 -16.17 4.47
CA GLN A 48 1.25 -17.00 5.08
C GLN A 48 -0.07 -16.24 5.26
N TYR A 49 -0.02 -14.98 5.68
CA TYR A 49 -1.20 -14.13 5.80
C TYR A 49 -1.93 -13.98 4.45
N VAL A 50 -1.19 -13.76 3.37
CA VAL A 50 -1.76 -13.60 2.03
C VAL A 50 -2.31 -14.93 1.51
N TRP A 51 -1.53 -16.00 1.57
CA TRP A 51 -1.93 -17.33 1.07
C TRP A 51 -3.16 -17.88 1.78
N SER A 52 -3.30 -17.65 3.09
CA SER A 52 -4.48 -18.13 3.82
C SER A 52 -5.78 -17.41 3.42
N ARG A 53 -5.72 -16.40 2.55
CA ARG A 53 -6.86 -15.58 2.10
C ARG A 53 -6.99 -15.54 0.59
N GLN A 54 -5.97 -16.00 -0.12
CA GLN A 54 -5.99 -16.06 -1.56
C GLN A 54 -7.05 -17.04 -2.03
N MET A 55 -7.82 -16.63 -3.04
CA MET A 55 -8.76 -17.51 -3.70
C MET A 55 -8.03 -18.38 -4.71
N ASP A 56 -8.35 -19.67 -4.73
CA ASP A 56 -7.73 -20.61 -5.65
C ASP A 56 -7.87 -20.16 -7.11
N GLY A 57 -6.78 -20.29 -7.87
CA GLY A 57 -6.68 -19.85 -9.27
C GLY A 57 -6.82 -18.35 -9.53
N LYS A 58 -6.84 -17.49 -8.49
CA LYS A 58 -6.95 -16.03 -8.65
C LYS A 58 -5.70 -15.28 -8.19
N PRO A 59 -5.29 -14.21 -8.90
CA PRO A 59 -4.19 -13.36 -8.46
C PRO A 59 -4.57 -12.58 -7.19
N VAL A 60 -3.54 -12.13 -6.46
CA VAL A 60 -3.69 -11.23 -5.32
C VAL A 60 -3.49 -9.80 -5.79
N LEU A 61 -4.49 -8.94 -5.59
CA LEU A 61 -4.43 -7.54 -5.96
C LEU A 61 -4.02 -6.67 -4.75
N TRP A 62 -2.83 -6.09 -4.82
CA TRP A 62 -2.31 -5.12 -3.88
C TRP A 62 -2.66 -3.71 -4.34
N VAL A 63 -3.20 -2.88 -3.45
CA VAL A 63 -3.62 -1.52 -3.80
C VAL A 63 -2.88 -0.52 -2.93
N ALA A 64 -2.26 0.47 -3.56
CA ALA A 64 -1.55 1.55 -2.89
C ALA A 64 -1.81 2.89 -3.62
N HIS A 65 -1.65 4.00 -2.92
CA HIS A 65 -1.79 5.33 -3.49
C HIS A 65 -0.41 5.93 -3.73
N ASN A 66 0.00 6.12 -4.99
CA ASN A 66 1.38 6.35 -5.41
C ASN A 66 2.30 5.12 -5.21
N GLY A 67 1.70 3.92 -5.16
CA GLY A 67 2.41 2.68 -4.87
C GLY A 67 3.47 2.32 -5.90
N ARG A 68 3.26 2.67 -7.18
CA ARG A 68 4.22 2.39 -8.25
C ARG A 68 5.55 3.10 -8.01
N SER A 69 5.50 4.29 -7.41
CA SER A 69 6.68 5.14 -7.16
C SER A 69 7.36 4.84 -5.82
N PHE A 70 6.64 4.28 -4.84
CA PHE A 70 7.13 4.15 -3.47
C PHE A 70 6.96 2.75 -2.87
N ASP A 71 5.72 2.36 -2.51
CA ASP A 71 5.45 1.14 -1.75
C ASP A 71 5.95 -0.11 -2.45
N VAL A 72 5.69 -0.24 -3.76
CA VAL A 72 6.05 -1.44 -4.53
C VAL A 72 7.56 -1.54 -4.75
N PRO A 73 8.28 -0.49 -5.19
CA PRO A 73 9.74 -0.51 -5.22
C PRO A 73 10.38 -0.82 -3.86
N PHE A 74 9.82 -0.31 -2.76
CA PHE A 74 10.30 -0.60 -1.41
C PHE A 74 10.09 -2.08 -1.05
N LEU A 75 8.91 -2.63 -1.30
CA LEU A 75 8.60 -4.03 -1.04
C LEU A 75 9.52 -4.97 -1.85
N ILE A 76 9.68 -4.70 -3.15
CA ILE A 76 10.59 -5.47 -4.02
C ILE A 76 12.03 -5.45 -3.47
N PHE A 77 12.50 -4.29 -3.03
CA PHE A 77 13.84 -4.15 -2.46
C PHE A 77 14.01 -5.05 -1.22
N GLU A 78 13.05 -5.05 -0.30
CA GLU A 78 13.13 -5.87 0.92
C GLU A 78 13.04 -7.38 0.63
N PHE A 79 12.19 -7.80 -0.32
CA PHE A 79 12.16 -9.20 -0.79
C PHE A 79 13.51 -9.62 -1.37
N ARG A 80 14.11 -8.79 -2.25
CA ARG A 80 15.43 -9.04 -2.83
C ARG A 80 16.54 -9.06 -1.77
N ARG A 81 16.53 -8.12 -0.83
CA ARG A 81 17.50 -8.06 0.29
C ARG A 81 17.46 -9.33 1.12
N CYS A 82 16.26 -9.87 1.34
CA CYS A 82 16.05 -11.11 2.08
C CYS A 82 16.24 -12.38 1.22
N LYS A 83 16.58 -12.23 -0.07
CA LYS A 83 16.74 -13.34 -1.04
C LYS A 83 15.49 -14.22 -1.16
N VAL A 84 14.31 -13.62 -1.03
CA VAL A 84 13.02 -14.29 -1.22
C VAL A 84 12.39 -13.79 -2.52
N GLU A 85 11.94 -14.72 -3.36
CA GLU A 85 11.18 -14.36 -4.55
C GLU A 85 9.79 -13.86 -4.16
N MET A 86 9.38 -12.74 -4.76
CA MET A 86 8.02 -12.25 -4.59
C MET A 86 7.05 -13.11 -5.42
N PRO A 87 5.85 -13.46 -4.91
CA PRO A 87 4.90 -14.28 -5.67
C PRO A 87 4.52 -13.65 -7.01
N ARG A 88 4.52 -14.47 -8.07
CA ARG A 88 4.29 -14.02 -9.46
C ARG A 88 2.84 -13.65 -9.74
N ASP A 89 1.93 -14.13 -8.91
CA ASP A 89 0.50 -13.87 -8.96
C ASP A 89 0.08 -12.63 -8.16
N TRP A 90 1.06 -11.86 -7.64
CA TRP A 90 0.81 -10.55 -7.05
C TRP A 90 0.76 -9.47 -8.14
N LEU A 91 -0.40 -8.83 -8.23
CA LEU A 91 -0.67 -7.69 -9.07
C LEU A 91 -0.80 -6.44 -8.21
N PHE A 92 -0.32 -5.30 -8.70
CA PHE A 92 -0.34 -4.02 -7.98
C PHE A 92 -1.17 -3.00 -8.74
N VAL A 93 -2.01 -2.25 -8.04
CA VAL A 93 -2.77 -1.13 -8.58
C VAL A 93 -2.36 0.15 -7.85
N ASP A 94 -1.95 1.14 -8.66
CA ASP A 94 -1.71 2.49 -8.17
C ASP A 94 -2.97 3.34 -8.34
N THR A 95 -3.56 3.79 -7.23
CA THR A 95 -4.78 4.59 -7.26
C THR A 95 -4.53 6.05 -7.59
N LEU A 96 -3.28 6.54 -7.55
CA LEU A 96 -2.99 7.95 -7.83
C LEU A 96 -3.28 8.30 -9.31
N PRO A 97 -2.81 7.56 -10.33
CA PRO A 97 -3.21 7.78 -11.72
C PRO A 97 -4.70 7.60 -11.98
N ILE A 98 -5.37 6.73 -11.21
CA ILE A 98 -6.83 6.54 -11.30
C ILE A 98 -7.54 7.78 -10.79
N ALA A 99 -7.16 8.29 -9.61
CA ALA A 99 -7.75 9.49 -9.01
C ALA A 99 -7.56 10.74 -9.87
N ARG A 100 -6.48 10.83 -10.66
CA ARG A 100 -6.26 11.93 -11.63
C ARG A 100 -7.31 12.02 -12.74
N GLN A 101 -8.15 10.99 -12.92
CA GLN A 101 -9.26 11.00 -13.86
C GLN A 101 -10.51 11.71 -13.30
N LEU A 102 -10.54 11.97 -12.00
CA LEU A 102 -11.63 12.71 -11.36
C LEU A 102 -11.69 14.15 -11.88
N VAL A 103 -12.92 14.65 -11.97
CA VAL A 103 -13.24 16.04 -12.29
C VAL A 103 -14.07 16.67 -11.16
N ASP A 104 -14.05 17.99 -11.07
CA ASP A 104 -14.91 18.76 -10.17
C ASP A 104 -16.32 18.94 -10.75
N SER A 105 -17.17 19.66 -10.02
CA SER A 105 -18.55 19.96 -10.43
C SER A 105 -18.64 20.74 -11.75
N ASN A 106 -17.56 21.43 -12.13
CA ASN A 106 -17.46 22.21 -13.34
C ASN A 106 -16.82 21.41 -14.49
N GLY A 107 -16.57 20.10 -14.28
CA GLY A 107 -15.92 19.23 -15.26
C GLY A 107 -14.41 19.44 -15.39
N SER A 108 -13.79 20.24 -14.51
CA SER A 108 -12.35 20.51 -14.54
C SER A 108 -11.57 19.49 -13.71
N LYS A 109 -10.30 19.23 -14.07
CA LYS A 109 -9.45 18.31 -13.31
C LYS A 109 -9.23 18.82 -11.89
N LEU A 110 -9.19 17.90 -10.92
CA LEU A 110 -8.86 18.25 -9.54
C LEU A 110 -7.44 18.82 -9.42
N SER A 111 -7.29 19.85 -8.59
CA SER A 111 -6.01 20.52 -8.32
C SER A 111 -5.04 19.63 -7.54
N SER A 112 -5.56 18.73 -6.69
CA SER A 112 -4.78 17.73 -5.99
C SER A 112 -5.60 16.46 -5.79
N VAL A 113 -4.92 15.33 -5.89
CA VAL A 113 -5.48 13.99 -5.70
C VAL A 113 -4.63 13.18 -4.72
N SER A 114 -3.94 13.85 -3.79
CA SER A 114 -3.29 13.16 -2.68
C SER A 114 -4.31 12.41 -1.82
N LEU A 115 -3.86 11.38 -1.10
CA LEU A 115 -4.75 10.58 -0.26
C LEU A 115 -5.51 11.44 0.76
N ASP A 116 -4.85 12.41 1.38
CA ASP A 116 -5.48 13.36 2.31
C ASP A 116 -6.54 14.24 1.63
N LYS A 117 -6.29 14.70 0.39
CA LYS A 117 -7.26 15.51 -0.35
C LYS A 117 -8.46 14.71 -0.81
N LEU A 118 -8.27 13.45 -1.18
CA LEU A 118 -9.37 12.53 -1.49
C LEU A 118 -10.17 12.19 -0.22
N ARG A 119 -9.51 12.01 0.92
CA ARG A 119 -10.17 11.84 2.23
C ARG A 119 -11.07 13.02 2.56
N GLU A 120 -10.56 14.25 2.43
CA GLU A 120 -11.33 15.49 2.64
C GLU A 120 -12.52 15.57 1.68
N ARG A 121 -12.29 15.36 0.37
CA ARG A 121 -13.35 15.39 -0.66
C ARG A 121 -14.49 14.42 -0.36
N TYR A 122 -14.16 13.20 0.07
CA TYR A 122 -15.14 12.16 0.33
C TYR A 122 -15.66 12.13 1.77
N GLU A 123 -15.29 13.13 2.58
CA GLU A 123 -15.71 13.26 3.98
C GLU A 123 -15.40 11.99 4.80
N ILE A 124 -14.27 11.35 4.51
CA ILE A 124 -13.85 10.12 5.19
C ILE A 124 -13.32 10.50 6.58
N PRO A 125 -13.89 9.96 7.67
CA PRO A 125 -13.48 10.30 9.02
C PRO A 125 -12.05 9.83 9.30
N LEU A 126 -11.28 10.67 9.99
CA LEU A 126 -9.97 10.27 10.54
C LEU A 126 -10.19 9.37 11.75
N SER A 127 -9.44 8.28 11.82
CA SER A 127 -9.42 7.36 12.95
C SER A 127 -8.03 7.40 13.58
N GLY A 128 -7.84 8.14 14.69
CA GLY A 128 -6.54 8.22 15.36
C GLY A 128 -5.52 9.14 14.67
N ASN A 129 -4.23 8.92 14.95
CA ASN A 129 -3.13 9.81 14.53
C ASN A 129 -2.85 9.70 13.02
N ALA A 130 -2.75 10.86 12.36
CA ALA A 130 -2.30 10.96 10.97
C ALA A 130 -0.89 10.36 10.78
N HIS A 131 -0.60 9.88 9.55
CA HIS A 131 0.70 9.33 9.13
C HIS A 131 1.13 8.00 9.75
N ARG A 132 0.17 7.18 10.19
CA ARG A 132 0.41 5.76 10.50
C ARG A 132 -0.05 4.90 9.34
N ALA A 133 0.74 3.90 8.98
CA ALA A 133 0.46 3.03 7.82
C ALA A 133 -0.96 2.44 7.83
N MET A 134 -1.48 1.99 8.98
CA MET A 134 -2.84 1.45 9.06
C MET A 134 -3.94 2.50 8.84
N GLN A 135 -3.69 3.75 9.22
CA GLN A 135 -4.63 4.83 8.94
C GLN A 135 -4.68 5.16 7.45
N ASP A 136 -3.52 5.16 6.79
CA ASP A 136 -3.43 5.34 5.33
C ASP A 136 -4.12 4.18 4.60
N VAL A 137 -3.92 2.92 5.05
CA VAL A 137 -4.62 1.75 4.51
C VAL A 137 -6.13 1.88 4.69
N THR A 138 -6.60 2.26 5.88
CA THR A 138 -8.04 2.43 6.16
C THR A 138 -8.63 3.51 5.28
N THR A 139 -7.94 4.65 5.15
CA THR A 139 -8.36 5.77 4.28
C THR A 139 -8.40 5.32 2.82
N LEU A 140 -7.37 4.62 2.35
CA LEU A 140 -7.29 4.10 0.99
C LEU A 140 -8.41 3.10 0.68
N CYS A 141 -8.81 2.24 1.64
CA CYS A 141 -9.95 1.34 1.46
C CYS A 141 -11.25 2.09 1.14
N TYR A 142 -11.53 3.20 1.83
CA TYR A 142 -12.71 4.02 1.56
C TYR A 142 -12.56 4.84 0.28
N VAL A 143 -11.38 5.43 0.05
CA VAL A 143 -11.09 6.18 -1.18
C VAL A 143 -11.25 5.28 -2.41
N LEU A 144 -10.73 4.05 -2.39
CA LEU A 144 -10.86 3.11 -3.50
C LEU A 144 -12.34 2.82 -3.79
N GLN A 145 -13.15 2.56 -2.76
CA GLN A 145 -14.60 2.34 -2.93
C GLN A 145 -15.25 3.55 -3.61
N LYS A 146 -14.99 4.77 -3.12
CA LYS A 146 -15.55 6.00 -3.70
C LYS A 146 -15.08 6.24 -5.13
N LEU A 147 -13.79 6.05 -5.41
CA LEU A 147 -13.21 6.15 -6.76
C LEU A 147 -13.87 5.17 -7.72
N THR A 148 -14.02 3.90 -7.33
CA THR A 148 -14.62 2.89 -8.19
C THR A 148 -16.09 3.17 -8.50
N LEU A 149 -16.83 3.73 -7.54
CA LEU A 149 -18.21 4.15 -7.75
C LEU A 149 -18.33 5.37 -8.68
N GLU A 150 -17.56 6.43 -8.40
CA GLU A 150 -17.61 7.69 -9.16
C GLU A 150 -17.14 7.50 -10.61
N LEU A 151 -16.06 6.74 -10.81
CA LEU A 151 -15.51 6.44 -12.14
C LEU A 151 -16.14 5.21 -12.80
N LYS A 152 -17.11 4.56 -12.15
CA LYS A 152 -17.78 3.33 -12.61
C LYS A 152 -16.77 2.22 -13.00
N LEU A 153 -15.71 2.08 -12.23
CA LEU A 153 -14.64 1.11 -12.48
C LEU A 153 -15.07 -0.28 -12.02
N THR A 154 -14.93 -1.24 -12.93
CA THR A 154 -15.15 -2.66 -12.67
C THR A 154 -13.86 -3.35 -12.21
N VAL A 155 -13.98 -4.53 -11.61
CA VAL A 155 -12.81 -5.35 -11.21
C VAL A 155 -11.90 -5.68 -12.40
N PRO A 156 -12.40 -6.11 -13.59
CA PRO A 156 -11.56 -6.32 -14.76
C PRO A 156 -10.76 -5.07 -15.16
N GLN A 157 -11.37 -3.89 -15.13
CA GLN A 157 -10.67 -2.63 -15.45
C GLN A 157 -9.60 -2.27 -14.41
N LEU A 158 -9.77 -2.65 -13.14
CA LEU A 158 -8.71 -2.51 -12.14
C LEU A 158 -7.55 -3.47 -12.43
N LEU A 159 -7.84 -4.72 -12.84
CA LEU A 159 -6.83 -5.69 -13.22
C LEU A 159 -6.06 -5.25 -14.48
N GLU A 160 -6.74 -4.68 -15.48
CA GLU A 160 -6.09 -4.10 -16.67
C GLU A 160 -5.16 -2.93 -16.33
N LYS A 161 -5.45 -2.17 -15.27
CA LYS A 161 -4.61 -1.08 -14.76
C LYS A 161 -3.52 -1.56 -13.80
N SER A 162 -3.49 -2.85 -13.49
CA SER A 162 -2.51 -3.41 -12.58
C SER A 162 -1.16 -3.67 -13.27
N PHE A 163 -0.12 -3.88 -12.47
CA PHE A 163 1.22 -4.22 -12.94
C PHE A 163 1.86 -5.26 -12.02
N GLN A 164 2.87 -5.96 -12.52
CA GLN A 164 3.70 -6.88 -11.75
C GLN A 164 5.00 -6.21 -11.28
N ALA A 165 5.68 -6.81 -10.31
CA ALA A 165 7.00 -6.32 -9.90
C ALA A 165 8.04 -6.32 -11.03
N SER A 166 7.94 -7.26 -11.97
CA SER A 166 8.80 -7.32 -13.15
C SER A 166 8.66 -6.11 -14.07
N ASP A 167 7.56 -5.37 -13.98
CA ASP A 167 7.28 -4.21 -14.83
C ASP A 167 7.96 -2.93 -14.30
N LEU A 168 8.58 -3.00 -13.12
CA LEU A 168 9.33 -1.89 -12.54
C LEU A 168 10.83 -2.01 -12.88
N PRO A 169 11.51 -0.89 -13.14
CA PRO A 169 12.94 -0.89 -13.40
C PRO A 169 13.69 -1.51 -12.23
N THR A 170 14.70 -2.33 -12.56
CA THR A 170 15.49 -3.08 -11.57
C THR A 170 16.38 -2.20 -10.70
N THR A 171 16.61 -0.95 -11.11
CA THR A 171 17.54 0.00 -10.50
C THR A 171 16.79 1.20 -9.91
N ARG A 172 16.98 1.51 -8.62
CA ARG A 172 16.78 2.88 -8.14
C ARG A 172 17.95 3.72 -8.69
N PRO A 173 17.73 4.95 -9.20
CA PRO A 173 18.83 5.91 -9.25
C PRO A 173 19.32 6.11 -7.81
N GLU A 174 20.62 6.03 -7.60
CA GLU A 174 21.25 6.38 -6.34
C GLU A 174 20.79 7.80 -5.94
N LYS A 175 20.18 7.92 -4.77
CA LYS A 175 19.90 9.19 -4.11
C LYS A 175 20.36 9.10 -2.67
#